data_AF-A0A7K4NRN3-F1
#
_entry.id   AF-A0A7K4NRN3-F1
#
_cell.length_a   1.000
_cell.length_b   1.000
_cell.length_c   1.000
_cell.angle_alpha   90.00
_cell.angle_beta   90.00
_cell.angle_gamma   90.00
#
_symmetry.space_group_name_H-M   'P 1'
#
loop_
_entity.id
_entity.type
_entity.pdbx_description
1 polymer ?
#
loop_
_entity_poly.entity_id
_entity_poly.type
_entity_poly.pdbx_seq_one_letter_code
_entity_poly.pdbx_strand_id
1 'polypeptide(L)'
;MNFFELTVMHKNTILAMLLIASPILFVFIAYSDTFSMSWNQGRGGFLFGLAFIMAEIVGIKFVVSKNRLIFGIPLVVATILYFVALDFGLHDYILNAAPAFNVVGCEVANPQGCIYSWGWLWDFVIITIFVISAAVILFGKKWIRIVIAGPVFLGGSAIILSLDTFFPFDTLGPLQYFVPYLVEANVWIINALELGIATGRDNIMFLKGDYGPFV
;
A
#
# COMPACT_ATOMS: atom_id res chain seq x y z
N MET A 1 -21.45 22.89 21.77
CA MET A 1 -20.78 21.64 21.32
C MET A 1 -19.28 21.86 21.48
N ASN A 2 -18.67 21.28 22.52
CA ASN A 2 -17.23 21.40 22.75
C ASN A 2 -16.48 20.52 21.76
N PHE A 3 -15.80 21.16 20.81
CA PHE A 3 -14.96 20.56 19.78
C PHE A 3 -13.57 20.12 20.32
N PHE A 4 -13.37 20.11 21.65
CA PHE A 4 -12.05 20.01 22.30
C PHE A 4 -11.95 19.01 23.46
N GLU A 5 -12.81 17.98 23.52
CA GLU A 5 -12.47 16.78 24.29
C GLU A 5 -11.75 15.77 23.38
N LEU A 6 -10.51 16.08 23.02
CA LEU A 6 -9.54 15.03 22.72
C LEU A 6 -9.32 14.27 24.03
N THR A 7 -10.11 13.22 24.25
CA THR A 7 -9.91 12.27 25.34
C THR A 7 -8.43 11.93 25.42
N VAL A 8 -7.78 12.27 26.53
CA VAL A 8 -6.35 12.07 26.72
C VAL A 8 -6.04 10.59 26.51
N MET A 9 -5.44 10.27 25.36
CA MET A 9 -5.09 8.89 25.02
C MET A 9 -4.08 8.35 26.02
N HIS A 10 -4.25 7.09 26.42
CA HIS A 10 -3.31 6.46 27.32
C HIS A 10 -1.91 6.39 26.69
N LYS A 11 -0.87 6.71 27.48
CA LYS A 11 0.54 6.70 27.05
C LYS A 11 0.93 5.41 26.31
N ASN A 12 0.44 4.26 26.77
CA ASN A 12 0.73 2.98 26.12
C ASN A 12 0.11 2.85 24.71
N THR A 13 -1.07 3.43 24.48
CA THR A 13 -1.71 3.43 23.17
C THR A 13 -0.97 4.36 22.22
N ILE A 14 -0.45 5.48 22.71
CA ILE A 14 0.46 6.36 21.95
C ILE A 14 1.73 5.61 21.55
N LEU A 15 2.35 4.89 22.49
CA LEU A 15 3.53 4.06 22.20
C LEU A 15 3.22 2.94 21.19
N ALA A 16 2.04 2.33 21.25
CA ALA A 16 1.60 1.34 20.27
C ALA A 16 1.49 1.93 18.87
N MET A 17 0.90 3.13 18.74
CA MET A 17 0.83 3.85 17.45
C MET A 17 2.22 4.15 16.91
N LEU A 18 3.12 4.67 17.75
CA LEU A 18 4.50 4.95 17.34
C LEU A 18 5.25 3.67 16.91
N LEU A 19 5.04 2.56 17.61
CA LEU A 19 5.62 1.27 17.21
C LEU A 19 5.12 0.83 15.83
N ILE A 20 3.81 0.86 15.57
CA ILE A 20 3.26 0.47 14.25
C ILE A 20 3.72 1.45 13.16
N ALA A 21 3.77 2.76 13.45
CA ALA A 21 4.20 3.78 12.51
C ALA A 21 5.70 3.68 12.17
N SER A 22 6.52 3.17 13.10
CA SER A 22 7.97 3.31 13.03
C SER A 22 8.62 2.73 11.77
N PRO A 23 8.29 1.53 11.25
CA PRO A 23 8.93 1.05 10.02
C PRO A 23 8.51 1.87 8.80
N ILE A 24 7.24 2.32 8.74
CA ILE A 24 6.76 3.16 7.64
C ILE A 24 7.46 4.52 7.64
N LEU A 25 7.57 5.15 8.81
CA LEU A 25 8.28 6.42 8.97
C LEU A 25 9.78 6.28 8.71
N PHE A 26 10.38 5.17 9.14
CA PHE A 26 11.78 4.86 8.82
C PHE A 26 11.98 4.80 7.31
N VAL A 27 11.14 4.04 6.59
CA VAL A 27 11.25 3.92 5.14
C VAL A 27 11.00 5.26 4.45
N PHE A 28 10.04 6.05 4.92
CA PHE A 28 9.78 7.39 4.42
C PHE A 28 10.96 8.34 4.54
N ILE A 29 11.72 8.26 5.64
CA ILE A 29 12.87 9.12 5.88
C ILE A 29 14.11 8.60 5.14
N ALA A 30 14.40 7.30 5.21
CA ALA A 30 15.60 6.70 4.66
C ALA A 30 15.55 6.52 3.13
N TYR A 31 14.35 6.27 2.58
CA TYR A 31 14.11 5.94 1.17
C TYR A 31 13.05 6.86 0.56
N SER A 32 13.12 8.15 0.87
CA SER A 32 12.12 9.15 0.46
C SER A 32 11.88 9.22 -1.05
N ASP A 33 12.90 8.92 -1.85
CA ASP A 33 12.87 8.87 -3.30
C ASP A 33 11.98 7.75 -3.85
N THR A 34 11.76 6.70 -3.06
CA THR A 34 10.86 5.58 -3.42
C THR A 34 9.38 5.89 -3.20
N PHE A 35 9.03 7.06 -2.64
CA PHE A 35 7.64 7.47 -2.40
C PHE A 35 7.09 8.25 -3.59
N SER A 36 6.55 7.52 -4.57
CA SER A 36 5.70 8.09 -5.61
C SER A 36 4.22 7.83 -5.28
N MET A 37 3.32 8.74 -5.70
CA MET A 37 1.86 8.58 -5.56
C MET A 37 1.27 7.73 -6.70
N SER A 38 2.06 6.82 -7.26
CA SER A 38 1.61 5.81 -8.22
C SER A 38 1.36 4.49 -7.49
N TRP A 39 0.43 3.70 -8.01
CA TRP A 39 0.07 2.41 -7.42
C TRP A 39 1.08 1.30 -7.71
N ASN A 40 1.92 1.45 -8.75
CA ASN A 40 2.92 0.44 -9.16
C ASN A 40 4.36 0.98 -9.28
N GLN A 41 4.62 2.25 -8.94
CA GLN A 41 5.95 2.85 -9.05
C GLN A 41 6.50 3.37 -7.73
N GLY A 42 6.07 2.82 -6.59
CA GLY A 42 6.66 3.19 -5.31
C GLY A 42 5.89 2.80 -4.07
N ARG A 43 6.37 3.30 -2.94
CA ARG A 43 5.89 3.00 -1.59
C ARG A 43 4.89 4.03 -1.06
N GLY A 44 4.36 4.93 -1.90
CA GLY A 44 3.41 5.97 -1.50
C GLY A 44 2.17 5.42 -0.76
N GLY A 45 1.71 4.22 -1.14
CA GLY A 45 0.64 3.50 -0.45
C GLY A 45 0.89 3.27 1.04
N PHE A 46 2.15 3.21 1.51
CA PHE A 46 2.45 3.03 2.93
C PHE A 46 1.91 4.19 3.78
N LEU A 47 1.95 5.42 3.27
CA LEU A 47 1.44 6.59 3.98
C LEU A 47 -0.09 6.56 4.09
N PHE A 48 -0.79 6.08 3.05
CA PHE A 48 -2.23 5.86 3.12
C PHE A 48 -2.60 4.77 4.12
N GLY A 49 -1.90 3.63 4.08
CA GLY A 49 -2.06 2.56 5.06
C GLY A 49 -1.85 3.07 6.49
N LEU A 50 -0.79 3.86 6.70
CA LEU A 50 -0.51 4.50 7.99
C LEU A 50 -1.63 5.47 8.40
N ALA A 51 -2.10 6.31 7.49
CA ALA A 51 -3.18 7.26 7.78
C ALA A 51 -4.46 6.53 8.22
N PHE A 52 -4.83 5.43 7.57
CA PHE A 52 -5.97 4.60 7.99
C PHE A 52 -5.77 3.99 9.38
N ILE A 53 -4.61 3.40 9.64
CA ILE A 53 -4.28 2.84 10.97
C ILE A 53 -4.39 3.91 12.05
N MET A 54 -3.81 5.09 11.81
CA MET A 54 -3.83 6.18 12.77
C MET A 54 -5.25 6.69 12.99
N ALA A 55 -6.03 6.88 11.93
CA ALA A 55 -7.43 7.31 12.04
C ALA A 55 -8.29 6.30 12.83
N GLU A 56 -8.05 5.00 12.65
CA GLU A 56 -8.77 3.94 13.35
C GLU A 56 -8.38 3.83 14.84
N ILE A 57 -7.12 4.10 15.19
CA ILE A 57 -6.65 4.06 16.59
C ILE A 57 -6.98 5.37 17.33
N VAL A 58 -6.99 6.51 16.63
CA VAL A 58 -7.34 7.81 17.21
C VAL A 58 -8.84 7.83 17.54
N GLY A 59 -9.15 7.68 18.82
CA GLY A 59 -10.52 7.65 19.34
C GLY A 59 -10.88 6.37 20.10
N ILE A 60 -9.99 5.37 20.12
CA ILE A 60 -10.23 4.15 20.89
C ILE A 60 -9.85 4.36 22.36
N LYS A 61 -10.74 3.94 23.28
CA LYS A 61 -10.45 3.87 24.72
C LYS A 61 -9.71 2.58 25.12
N PHE A 62 -9.20 1.83 24.14
CA PHE A 62 -8.52 0.57 24.40
C PHE A 62 -7.12 0.82 24.96
N VAL A 63 -6.81 0.20 26.10
CA VAL A 63 -5.51 0.31 26.76
C VAL A 63 -4.63 -0.86 26.37
N VAL A 64 -3.52 -0.56 25.69
CA VAL A 64 -2.51 -1.56 25.35
C VAL A 64 -1.68 -1.89 26.59
N SER A 65 -1.46 -3.18 26.87
CA SER A 65 -0.63 -3.61 28.00
C SER A 65 0.85 -3.44 27.69
N LYS A 66 1.66 -3.11 28.71
CA LYS A 66 3.11 -2.91 28.54
C LYS A 66 3.82 -4.13 27.98
N ASN A 67 3.42 -5.34 28.39
CA ASN A 67 4.03 -6.57 27.92
C ASN A 67 3.85 -6.75 26.40
N ARG A 68 2.68 -6.37 25.85
CA ARG A 68 2.42 -6.44 24.41
C ARG A 68 3.24 -5.45 23.61
N LEU A 69 3.56 -4.28 24.17
CA LEU A 69 4.46 -3.32 23.52
C LEU A 69 5.86 -3.91 23.34
N ILE A 70 6.37 -4.62 24.35
CA ILE A 70 7.69 -5.26 24.28
C ILE A 70 7.73 -6.31 23.16
N PHE A 71 6.68 -7.11 23.00
CA PHE A 71 6.58 -8.09 21.92
C PHE A 71 6.45 -7.46 20.51
N GLY A 72 6.07 -6.18 20.42
CA GLY A 72 6.06 -5.45 19.14
C GLY A 72 7.44 -5.01 18.67
N ILE A 73 8.41 -4.82 19.60
CA ILE A 73 9.75 -4.31 19.27
C ILE A 73 10.51 -5.24 18.31
N PRO A 74 10.58 -6.57 18.53
CA PRO A 74 11.28 -7.46 17.60
C PRO A 74 10.69 -7.42 16.18
N LEU A 75 9.37 -7.26 16.04
CA LEU A 75 8.72 -7.12 14.73
C LEU A 75 9.16 -5.84 14.03
N VAL A 76 9.18 -4.71 14.75
CA VAL A 76 9.66 -3.44 14.20
C VAL A 76 11.11 -3.57 13.72
N VAL A 77 11.98 -4.15 14.55
CA VAL A 77 13.40 -4.33 14.21
C VAL A 77 13.54 -5.24 12.99
N ALA A 78 12.82 -6.37 12.93
CA ALA A 78 12.87 -7.28 11.80
C ALA A 78 12.41 -6.62 10.50
N THR A 79 11.33 -5.83 10.53
CA THR A 79 10.83 -5.11 9.36
C THR A 79 11.80 -4.03 8.90
N ILE A 80 12.40 -3.27 9.82
CA ILE A 80 13.44 -2.28 9.47
C ILE A 80 14.66 -2.97 8.87
N LEU A 81 15.10 -4.10 9.45
CA LEU A 81 16.21 -4.89 8.91
C LEU A 81 15.93 -5.40 7.49
N TYR A 82 14.69 -5.80 7.19
CA TYR A 82 14.30 -6.15 5.82
C TYR A 82 14.55 -4.99 4.85
N PHE A 83 14.06 -3.78 5.18
CA PHE A 83 14.23 -2.62 4.31
C PHE A 83 15.69 -2.20 4.17
N VAL A 84 16.46 -2.25 5.25
CA VAL A 84 17.90 -2.01 5.21
C VAL A 84 18.59 -3.05 4.31
N ALA A 85 18.24 -4.32 4.44
CA ALA A 85 18.84 -5.41 3.68
C ALA A 85 18.60 -5.31 2.17
N LEU A 86 17.56 -4.58 1.71
CA LEU A 86 17.32 -4.32 0.28
C LEU A 86 18.54 -3.71 -0.40
N ASP A 87 19.20 -2.74 0.25
CA ASP A 87 20.41 -2.10 -0.28
C ASP A 87 21.66 -3.01 -0.22
N PHE A 88 21.64 -4.04 0.64
CA PHE A 88 22.73 -5.01 0.80
C PHE A 88 22.56 -6.25 -0.09
N GLY A 89 21.86 -6.11 -1.22
CA GLY A 89 21.71 -7.14 -2.24
C GLY A 89 20.45 -8.02 -2.10
N LEU A 90 19.62 -7.80 -1.08
CA LEU A 90 18.32 -8.48 -1.01
C LEU A 90 17.40 -8.05 -2.16
N HIS A 91 17.48 -6.79 -2.61
CA HIS A 91 16.72 -6.32 -3.76
C HIS A 91 17.08 -7.11 -5.03
N ASP A 92 18.37 -7.23 -5.34
CA ASP A 92 18.84 -7.99 -6.50
C ASP A 92 18.45 -9.47 -6.38
N TYR A 93 18.53 -10.04 -5.18
CA TYR A 93 18.09 -11.41 -4.93
C TYR A 93 16.60 -11.61 -5.25
N ILE A 94 15.74 -10.69 -4.80
CA ILE A 94 14.31 -10.71 -5.09
C ILE A 94 14.07 -10.61 -6.60
N LEU A 95 14.71 -9.66 -7.29
CA LEU A 95 14.54 -9.48 -8.73
C LEU A 95 15.01 -10.71 -9.53
N ASN A 96 16.16 -11.29 -9.17
CA ASN A 96 16.69 -12.48 -9.82
C ASN A 96 15.83 -13.74 -9.59
N ALA A 97 14.96 -13.75 -8.58
CA ALA A 97 14.01 -14.82 -8.36
C ALA A 97 12.79 -14.76 -9.30
N ALA A 98 12.49 -13.60 -9.90
CA ALA A 98 11.28 -13.41 -10.72
C ALA A 98 11.13 -14.41 -11.88
N PRO A 99 12.19 -14.78 -12.64
CA PRO A 99 12.07 -15.76 -13.71
C PRO A 99 11.65 -17.15 -13.24
N ALA A 100 12.03 -17.54 -12.02
CA ALA A 100 11.66 -18.83 -11.43
C ALA A 100 10.15 -18.94 -11.15
N PHE A 101 9.45 -17.81 -11.03
CA PHE A 101 8.01 -17.74 -10.78
C PHE A 101 7.19 -17.47 -12.05
N ASN A 102 7.78 -17.61 -13.24
CA ASN A 102 7.14 -17.31 -14.53
C ASN A 102 6.55 -15.88 -14.57
N VAL A 103 7.26 -14.90 -14.00
CA VAL A 103 6.92 -13.50 -14.18
C VAL A 103 7.27 -13.12 -15.64
N VAL A 104 6.28 -13.24 -16.54
CA VAL A 104 6.46 -13.12 -18.00
C VAL A 104 6.23 -11.67 -18.43
N GLY A 105 7.25 -10.94 -18.85
CA GLY A 105 7.14 -9.51 -19.20
C GLY A 105 8.43 -8.71 -18.99
N CYS A 106 9.44 -9.34 -18.42
CA CYS A 106 10.76 -8.76 -18.16
C CYS A 106 11.68 -8.87 -19.38
N GLU A 107 11.33 -8.25 -20.51
CA GLU A 107 12.37 -7.95 -21.49
C GLU A 107 13.17 -6.75 -21.00
N VAL A 108 14.51 -6.86 -21.02
CA VAL A 108 15.46 -5.77 -20.70
C VAL A 108 15.18 -4.52 -21.55
N ALA A 109 14.46 -4.68 -22.68
CA ALA A 109 14.05 -3.62 -23.59
C ALA A 109 12.80 -2.81 -23.13
N ASN A 110 11.97 -3.31 -22.21
CA ASN A 110 10.79 -2.60 -21.69
C ASN A 110 10.67 -2.75 -20.15
N PRO A 111 11.54 -2.08 -19.38
CA PRO A 111 11.57 -2.18 -17.93
C PRO A 111 10.38 -1.52 -17.20
N GLN A 112 9.51 -0.78 -17.91
CA GLN A 112 8.61 0.19 -17.28
C GLN A 112 7.44 -0.38 -16.46
N GLY A 113 7.01 -1.64 -16.67
CA GLY A 113 5.80 -2.18 -16.01
C GLY A 113 6.06 -3.29 -15.00
N CYS A 114 6.72 -4.37 -15.41
CA CYS A 114 6.67 -5.65 -14.67
C CYS A 114 7.79 -5.83 -13.63
N ILE A 115 8.97 -5.25 -13.86
CA ILE A 115 10.14 -5.44 -12.97
C ILE A 115 9.97 -4.63 -11.67
N TYR A 116 9.37 -3.44 -11.75
CA TYR A 116 9.13 -2.61 -10.57
C TYR A 116 8.02 -3.19 -9.68
N SER A 117 6.91 -3.64 -10.26
CA SER A 117 5.79 -4.19 -9.50
C SER A 117 6.16 -5.43 -8.67
N TRP A 118 7.06 -6.28 -9.18
CA TRP A 118 7.58 -7.42 -8.42
C TRP A 118 8.37 -7.01 -7.17
N GLY A 119 9.27 -6.03 -7.29
CA GLY A 119 10.01 -5.51 -6.15
C GLY A 119 9.08 -4.88 -5.10
N TRP A 120 8.19 -4.00 -5.55
CA TRP A 120 7.25 -3.32 -4.67
C TRP A 120 6.23 -4.28 -4.03
N LEU A 121 5.82 -5.34 -4.73
CA LEU A 121 4.95 -6.38 -4.19
C LEU A 121 5.48 -6.91 -2.86
N TRP A 122 6.76 -7.29 -2.81
CA TRP A 122 7.37 -7.84 -1.60
C TRP A 122 7.41 -6.84 -0.46
N ASP A 123 7.68 -5.56 -0.76
CA ASP A 123 7.63 -4.50 0.24
C ASP A 123 6.22 -4.34 0.85
N PHE A 124 5.19 -4.38 0.00
CA PHE A 124 3.79 -4.35 0.45
C PHE A 124 3.39 -5.63 1.21
N VAL A 125 3.89 -6.79 0.82
CA VAL A 125 3.66 -8.05 1.54
C VAL A 125 4.28 -7.99 2.94
N ILE A 126 5.55 -7.59 3.04
CA ILE A 126 6.27 -7.52 4.31
C ILE A 126 5.62 -6.50 5.25
N ILE A 127 5.27 -5.31 4.76
CA ILE A 127 4.61 -4.32 5.62
C ILE A 127 3.21 -4.78 6.05
N THR A 128 2.47 -5.48 5.18
CA THR A 128 1.15 -6.03 5.52
C THR A 128 1.27 -7.09 6.62
N ILE A 129 2.22 -8.03 6.48
CA ILE A 129 2.51 -9.04 7.50
C ILE A 129 2.89 -8.38 8.82
N PHE A 130 3.76 -7.37 8.77
CA PHE A 130 4.16 -6.59 9.94
C PHE A 130 2.95 -5.94 10.63
N VAL A 131 2.13 -5.18 9.88
CA VAL A 131 0.98 -4.47 10.45
C VAL A 131 -0.03 -5.44 11.05
N ILE A 132 -0.37 -6.54 10.35
CA ILE A 132 -1.29 -7.57 10.87
C ILE A 132 -0.71 -8.19 12.15
N SER A 133 0.57 -8.59 12.12
CA SER A 133 1.21 -9.23 13.27
C SER A 133 1.29 -8.28 14.48
N ALA A 134 1.66 -7.02 14.24
CA ALA A 134 1.68 -5.99 15.27
C ALA A 134 0.28 -5.72 15.83
N ALA A 135 -0.74 -5.63 14.96
CA ALA A 135 -2.13 -5.43 15.39
C ALA A 135 -2.64 -6.62 16.24
N VAL A 136 -2.35 -7.86 15.83
CA VAL A 136 -2.68 -9.08 16.58
C VAL A 136 -2.01 -9.08 17.96
N ILE A 137 -0.72 -8.74 18.05
CA ILE A 137 0.01 -8.72 19.32
C ILE A 137 -0.51 -7.60 20.24
N LEU A 138 -0.69 -6.39 19.71
CA LEU A 138 -1.04 -5.21 20.50
C LEU A 138 -2.50 -5.24 20.96
N PHE A 139 -3.43 -5.58 20.05
CA PHE A 139 -4.87 -5.51 20.29
C PHE A 139 -5.52 -6.88 20.58
N GLY A 140 -4.81 -7.99 20.33
CA GLY A 140 -5.33 -9.35 20.57
C GLY A 140 -6.53 -9.67 19.68
N LYS A 141 -7.48 -10.48 20.17
CA LYS A 141 -8.67 -10.92 19.40
C LYS A 141 -9.53 -9.81 18.81
N LYS A 142 -9.41 -8.57 19.31
CA LYS A 142 -10.20 -7.42 18.86
C LYS A 142 -9.54 -6.62 17.74
N TRP A 143 -8.35 -7.01 17.27
CA TRP A 143 -7.58 -6.24 16.29
C TRP A 143 -8.40 -5.92 15.02
N ILE A 144 -9.16 -6.87 14.48
CA ILE A 144 -10.02 -6.69 13.29
C ILE A 144 -11.09 -5.62 13.52
N ARG A 145 -11.57 -5.44 14.75
CA ARG A 145 -12.56 -4.39 15.05
C ARG A 145 -11.92 -3.02 15.28
N ILE A 146 -10.62 -2.99 15.55
CA ILE A 146 -9.89 -1.79 15.94
C ILE A 146 -9.09 -1.22 14.76
N VAL A 147 -8.38 -2.04 14.00
CA VAL A 147 -7.45 -1.61 12.95
C VAL A 147 -7.55 -2.58 11.76
N ILE A 148 -8.59 -2.41 10.92
CA ILE A 148 -8.80 -3.27 9.75
C ILE A 148 -8.53 -2.55 8.44
N ALA A 149 -8.86 -1.26 8.36
CA ALA A 149 -8.73 -0.49 7.13
C ALA A 149 -7.27 -0.45 6.65
N GLY A 150 -6.32 -0.22 7.56
CA GLY A 150 -4.88 -0.25 7.25
C GLY A 150 -4.39 -1.55 6.63
N PRO A 151 -4.51 -2.70 7.33
CA PRO A 151 -4.15 -4.01 6.79
C PRO A 151 -4.84 -4.36 5.47
N VAL A 152 -6.14 -4.06 5.35
CA VAL A 152 -6.90 -4.35 4.12
C VAL A 152 -6.41 -3.51 2.97
N PHE A 153 -6.10 -2.23 3.19
CA PHE A 153 -5.54 -1.37 2.16
C PHE A 153 -4.17 -1.87 1.71
N LEU A 154 -3.23 -2.09 2.63
CA LEU A 154 -1.87 -2.53 2.31
C LEU A 154 -1.87 -3.92 1.63
N GLY A 155 -2.70 -4.85 2.12
CA GLY A 155 -2.89 -6.16 1.52
C GLY A 155 -3.56 -6.07 0.14
N GLY A 156 -4.54 -5.18 -0.03
CA GLY A 156 -5.16 -4.88 -1.32
C GLY A 156 -4.15 -4.36 -2.33
N SER A 157 -3.27 -3.44 -1.92
CA SER A 157 -2.16 -2.96 -2.77
C SER A 157 -1.21 -4.09 -3.15
N ALA A 158 -0.86 -4.99 -2.23
CA ALA A 158 -0.07 -6.18 -2.55
C ALA A 158 -0.77 -7.07 -3.59
N ILE A 159 -2.09 -7.30 -3.45
CA ILE A 159 -2.86 -8.08 -4.44
C ILE A 159 -2.81 -7.41 -5.81
N ILE A 160 -3.05 -6.11 -5.88
CA ILE A 160 -3.01 -5.35 -7.13
C ILE A 160 -1.62 -5.43 -7.78
N LEU A 161 -0.54 -5.26 -7.01
CA LEU A 161 0.84 -5.42 -7.51
C LEU A 161 1.14 -6.84 -7.98
N SER A 162 0.58 -7.85 -7.31
CA SER A 162 0.73 -9.24 -7.76
C SER A 162 0.02 -9.49 -9.09
N LEU A 163 -1.16 -8.89 -9.29
CA LEU A 163 -1.86 -8.96 -10.58
C LEU A 163 -1.03 -8.31 -11.68
N ASP A 164 -0.44 -7.14 -11.42
CA ASP A 164 0.44 -6.45 -12.38
C ASP A 164 1.72 -7.25 -12.67
N THR A 165 2.18 -8.03 -11.70
CA THR A 165 3.37 -8.87 -11.86
C THR A 165 3.09 -10.15 -12.65
N PHE A 166 1.99 -10.86 -12.37
CA PHE A 166 1.69 -12.16 -12.98
C PHE A 166 0.85 -12.08 -14.25
N PHE A 167 0.11 -11.00 -14.48
CA PHE A 167 -0.75 -10.79 -15.64
C PHE A 167 -0.46 -9.44 -16.33
N PRO A 168 0.74 -9.25 -16.86
CA PRO A 168 1.09 -7.98 -17.48
C PRO A 168 0.41 -7.79 -18.84
N PHE A 169 0.10 -6.53 -19.15
CA PHE A 169 -0.32 -5.99 -20.46
C PHE A 169 -1.26 -6.91 -21.27
N ASP A 170 -2.57 -6.77 -21.07
CA ASP A 170 -3.60 -7.41 -21.90
C ASP A 170 -3.69 -8.96 -21.83
N THR A 171 -3.01 -9.60 -20.88
CA THR A 171 -3.14 -11.06 -20.64
C THR A 171 -4.26 -11.44 -19.65
N LEU A 172 -5.01 -10.45 -19.16
CA LEU A 172 -6.06 -10.61 -18.16
C LEU A 172 -7.33 -11.34 -18.66
N GLY A 173 -7.36 -11.84 -19.90
CA GLY A 173 -8.34 -12.79 -20.45
C GLY A 173 -9.79 -12.59 -19.99
N PRO A 174 -10.29 -13.34 -18.98
CA PRO A 174 -11.65 -13.18 -18.48
C PRO A 174 -11.96 -11.79 -17.89
N LEU A 175 -10.97 -11.12 -17.31
CA LEU A 175 -11.14 -9.79 -16.70
C LEU A 175 -11.24 -8.69 -17.76
N GLN A 176 -10.73 -8.90 -18.98
CA GLN A 176 -10.95 -7.96 -20.09
C GLN A 176 -12.42 -7.77 -20.43
N TYR A 177 -13.29 -8.74 -20.11
CA TYR A 177 -14.74 -8.57 -20.24
C TYR A 177 -15.28 -7.43 -19.37
N PHE A 178 -14.69 -7.22 -18.18
CA PHE A 178 -15.17 -6.22 -17.23
C PHE A 178 -14.57 -4.82 -17.45
N VAL A 179 -13.43 -4.74 -18.12
CA VAL A 179 -12.70 -3.46 -18.33
C VAL A 179 -13.53 -2.41 -19.08
N PRO A 180 -14.25 -2.71 -20.18
CA PRO A 180 -15.04 -1.70 -20.88
C PRO A 180 -16.11 -1.07 -19.98
N TYR A 181 -16.77 -1.86 -19.14
CA TYR A 181 -17.79 -1.37 -18.21
C TYR A 181 -17.20 -0.44 -17.15
N LEU A 182 -15.98 -0.73 -16.66
CA LEU A 182 -15.28 0.14 -15.71
C LEU A 182 -14.81 1.43 -16.38
N VAL A 183 -14.31 1.36 -17.62
CA VAL A 183 -13.92 2.53 -18.41
C VAL A 183 -15.13 3.44 -18.67
N GLU A 184 -16.26 2.88 -19.10
CA GLU A 184 -17.49 3.65 -19.31
C GLU A 184 -18.04 4.25 -18.01
N ALA A 185 -17.96 3.53 -16.89
CA ALA A 185 -18.33 4.07 -15.59
C ALA A 185 -17.45 5.26 -15.19
N ASN A 186 -16.14 5.18 -15.40
CA ASN A 186 -15.22 6.29 -15.14
C ASN A 186 -15.49 7.50 -16.05
N VAL A 187 -15.73 7.26 -17.34
CA VAL A 187 -16.11 8.29 -18.31
C VAL A 187 -17.40 8.98 -17.86
N TRP A 188 -18.40 8.19 -17.44
CA TRP A 188 -19.66 8.73 -16.94
C TRP A 188 -19.46 9.58 -15.69
N ILE A 189 -18.71 9.10 -14.68
CA ILE A 189 -18.43 9.86 -13.45
C ILE A 189 -17.76 11.20 -13.77
N ILE A 190 -16.75 11.20 -14.63
CA ILE A 190 -15.96 12.40 -14.93
C ILE A 190 -16.80 13.44 -15.68
N ASN A 191 -17.59 13.00 -16.67
CA ASN A 191 -18.48 13.90 -17.39
C ASN A 191 -19.66 14.38 -16.50
N ALA A 192 -20.21 13.51 -15.65
CA ALA A 192 -21.33 13.86 -14.76
C ALA A 192 -20.94 14.81 -13.63
N LEU A 193 -19.70 14.72 -13.15
CA LEU A 193 -19.15 15.62 -12.13
C LEU A 193 -18.41 16.83 -12.72
N GLU A 194 -18.44 17.00 -14.05
CA GLU A 194 -17.78 18.09 -14.79
C GLU A 194 -16.28 18.23 -14.43
N LEU A 195 -15.59 17.11 -14.19
CA LEU A 195 -14.16 17.08 -13.82
C LEU A 195 -13.22 17.20 -15.04
N GLY A 196 -13.79 17.31 -16.25
CA GLY A 196 -13.11 17.36 -17.54
C GLY A 196 -13.94 16.68 -18.64
N ILE A 197 -13.39 16.58 -19.85
CA ILE A 197 -14.01 15.80 -20.95
C ILE A 197 -13.34 14.43 -21.00
N ALA A 198 -14.12 13.39 -20.73
CA ALA A 198 -13.68 12.00 -20.87
C ALA A 198 -14.40 11.32 -22.03
N THR A 199 -13.65 10.59 -22.86
CA THR A 199 -14.21 9.69 -23.89
C THR A 199 -13.58 8.31 -23.77
N GLY A 200 -14.42 7.28 -23.75
CA GLY A 200 -13.99 5.88 -23.71
C GLY A 200 -14.19 5.21 -25.06
N ARG A 201 -13.26 4.35 -25.47
CA ARG A 201 -13.44 3.41 -26.56
C ARG A 201 -12.79 2.09 -26.19
N ASP A 202 -13.59 1.03 -26.15
CA ASP A 202 -13.17 -0.30 -25.73
C ASP A 202 -12.54 -0.27 -24.31
N ASN A 203 -11.26 -0.62 -24.20
CA ASN A 203 -10.50 -0.61 -22.94
C ASN A 203 -9.69 0.67 -22.72
N ILE A 204 -9.85 1.68 -23.58
CA ILE A 204 -9.04 2.90 -23.58
C ILE A 204 -9.90 4.08 -23.18
N MET A 205 -9.38 4.90 -22.27
CA MET A 205 -9.98 6.14 -21.83
C MET A 205 -9.11 7.33 -22.21
N PHE A 206 -9.68 8.29 -22.91
CA PHE A 206 -9.06 9.58 -23.18
C PHE A 206 -9.63 10.62 -22.23
N LEU A 207 -8.73 11.35 -21.57
CA LEU A 207 -9.06 12.37 -20.57
C LEU A 207 -8.48 13.70 -21.01
N LYS A 208 -9.34 14.69 -21.21
CA LYS A 208 -8.95 16.08 -21.47
C LYS A 208 -9.40 16.94 -20.30
N GLY A 209 -8.45 17.32 -19.45
CA GLY A 209 -8.67 18.29 -18.38
C GLY A 209 -8.48 19.72 -18.85
N ASP A 210 -9.08 20.67 -18.12
CA ASP A 210 -8.99 22.11 -18.43
C ASP A 210 -7.62 22.74 -18.09
N TYR A 211 -6.80 22.06 -17.28
CA TYR A 211 -5.57 22.61 -16.68
C TYR A 211 -4.28 21.84 -17.05
N GLY A 212 -4.32 20.90 -18.00
CA GLY A 212 -3.15 20.12 -18.40
C GLY A 212 -3.02 20.02 -19.93
N PRO A 213 -1.86 20.32 -20.52
CA PRO A 213 -1.67 20.13 -21.96
C PRO A 213 -1.47 18.63 -22.28
N PHE A 214 -2.01 18.18 -23.41
CA PHE A 214 -1.55 16.97 -24.09
C PHE A 214 -0.25 17.33 -24.79
N VAL A 215 0.90 16.96 -24.22
CA VAL A 215 2.19 16.97 -24.93
C VAL A 215 2.79 15.57 -24.84
#